data_AF-A0A7C4BV19-F1
#
_entry.id   AF-A0A7C4BV19-F1
#
_cell.length_a   1.000
_cell.length_b   1.000
_cell.length_c   1.000
_cell.angle_alpha   90.00
_cell.angle_beta   90.00
_cell.angle_gamma   90.00
#
_symmetry.space_group_name_H-M   'P 1'
#
loop_
_entity.id
_entity.type
_entity.pdbx_description
1 polymer ?
#
loop_
_entity_poly.entity_id
_entity_poly.type
_entity_poly.pdbx_seq_one_letter_code
_entity_poly.pdbx_strand_id
1 'polypeptide(L)'
;MNSTDPFVGMVKKKLTDAELARAIRIDMAAELDAINLYQAHLESTDNPIAQHILQHIMNEEKDHIAEFAELLYHLDPVEAQSVVHAKEEFAEAMQETGVPARPASMPEASGSAAPALTVGSLNEA
;
A
#
# COMPACT_ATOMS: atom_id res chain seq x y z
N MET A 1 -22.86 12.45 19.95
CA MET A 1 -22.08 11.35 20.55
C MET A 1 -21.55 11.82 21.89
N ASN A 2 -21.60 11.01 22.95
CA ASN A 2 -21.07 11.38 24.27
C ASN A 2 -19.55 11.15 24.30
N SER A 3 -18.76 12.21 24.20
CA SER A 3 -17.30 12.16 24.09
C SER A 3 -16.56 11.74 25.38
N THR A 4 -17.29 11.39 26.45
CA THR A 4 -16.71 10.97 27.74
C THR A 4 -16.85 9.47 28.02
N ASP A 5 -17.61 8.74 27.21
CA ASP A 5 -17.70 7.28 27.32
C ASP A 5 -16.45 6.66 26.66
N PRO A 6 -15.59 5.95 27.43
CA PRO A 6 -14.35 5.38 26.90
C PRO A 6 -14.58 4.18 25.96
N PHE A 7 -15.82 3.69 25.82
CA PHE A 7 -16.14 2.50 25.03
C PHE A 7 -16.77 2.79 23.67
N VAL A 8 -16.81 4.05 23.23
CA VAL A 8 -17.51 4.48 21.99
C VAL A 8 -16.99 3.81 20.71
N GLY A 9 -15.80 3.20 20.72
CA GLY A 9 -15.23 2.44 19.60
C GLY A 9 -15.21 0.91 19.75
N MET A 10 -15.72 0.35 20.85
CA MET A 10 -15.62 -1.10 21.08
C MET A 10 -16.60 -1.89 20.21
N VAL A 11 -16.06 -2.74 19.33
CA VAL A 11 -16.85 -3.68 18.53
C VAL A 11 -16.97 -5.02 19.27
N LYS A 12 -18.21 -5.46 19.53
CA LYS A 12 -18.49 -6.71 20.27
C LYS A 12 -18.21 -7.97 19.44
N LYS A 13 -18.38 -7.90 18.12
CA LYS A 13 -18.10 -8.99 17.19
C LYS A 13 -16.67 -8.89 16.68
N LYS A 14 -15.95 -10.01 16.68
CA LYS A 14 -14.67 -10.15 15.96
C LYS A 14 -14.95 -10.71 14.57
N LEU A 15 -14.16 -10.28 13.60
CA LEU A 15 -14.22 -10.79 12.23
C LEU A 15 -13.64 -12.21 12.22
N THR A 16 -14.25 -13.10 11.44
CA THR A 16 -13.58 -14.34 11.02
C THR A 16 -12.50 -14.01 9.98
N ASP A 17 -11.58 -14.93 9.68
CA ASP A 17 -10.53 -14.69 8.67
C ASP A 17 -11.13 -14.36 7.30
N ALA A 18 -12.21 -15.03 6.90
CA ALA A 18 -12.92 -14.72 5.66
C ALA A 18 -13.61 -13.34 5.67
N GLU A 19 -14.11 -12.90 6.83
CA GLU A 19 -14.65 -11.55 7.00
C GLU A 19 -13.54 -10.49 7.00
N LEU A 20 -12.41 -10.78 7.64
CA LEU A 20 -11.24 -9.92 7.66
C LEU A 20 -10.61 -9.79 6.28
N ALA A 21 -10.46 -10.88 5.53
CA ALA A 21 -9.99 -10.86 4.14
C ALA A 21 -10.86 -9.94 3.26
N ARG A 22 -12.17 -9.86 3.50
CA ARG A 22 -13.03 -8.89 2.78
C ARG A 22 -12.77 -7.45 3.23
N ALA A 23 -12.54 -7.23 4.52
CA ALA A 23 -12.16 -5.91 5.02
C ALA A 23 -10.80 -5.46 4.46
N ILE A 24 -9.79 -6.34 4.42
CA ILE A 24 -8.47 -6.03 3.85
C ILE A 24 -8.58 -5.64 2.37
N ARG A 25 -9.46 -6.27 1.58
CA ARG A 25 -9.70 -5.82 0.19
C ARG A 25 -10.26 -4.40 0.11
N ILE A 26 -11.06 -3.98 1.10
CA ILE A 26 -11.57 -2.60 1.21
C ILE A 26 -10.43 -1.65 1.62
N ASP A 27 -9.59 -2.07 2.57
CA ASP A 27 -8.43 -1.29 3.00
C ASP A 27 -7.45 -1.07 1.84
N MET A 28 -7.12 -2.12 1.07
CA MET A 28 -6.32 -2.00 -0.17
C MET A 28 -6.94 -1.04 -1.19
N ALA A 29 -8.27 -1.06 -1.34
CA ALA A 29 -8.97 -0.14 -2.24
C ALA A 29 -8.88 1.31 -1.75
N ALA A 30 -8.91 1.54 -0.44
CA ALA A 30 -8.72 2.86 0.16
C ALA A 30 -7.30 3.38 -0.08
N GLU A 31 -6.28 2.53 0.07
CA GLU A 31 -4.89 2.93 -0.24
C GLU A 31 -4.69 3.25 -1.72
N LEU A 32 -5.32 2.49 -2.63
CA LEU A 32 -5.30 2.80 -4.07
C LEU A 32 -5.94 4.16 -4.37
N ASP A 33 -7.06 4.47 -3.72
CA ASP A 33 -7.72 5.78 -3.86
C ASP A 33 -6.82 6.90 -3.31
N ALA A 34 -6.19 6.68 -2.15
CA ALA A 34 -5.23 7.62 -1.56
C ALA A 34 -4.05 7.89 -2.49
N ILE A 35 -3.45 6.86 -3.09
CA ILE A 35 -2.37 7.01 -4.07
C ILE A 35 -2.79 7.90 -5.23
N ASN A 36 -3.95 7.61 -5.84
CA ASN A 36 -4.44 8.37 -6.98
C ASN A 36 -4.74 9.82 -6.60
N LEU A 37 -5.35 10.05 -5.43
CA LEU A 37 -5.66 11.37 -4.92
C LEU A 37 -4.40 12.19 -4.66
N TYR A 38 -3.40 11.61 -4.00
CA TYR A 38 -2.14 12.30 -3.70
C TYR A 38 -1.32 12.56 -4.96
N GLN A 39 -1.32 11.65 -5.93
CA GLN A 39 -0.70 11.88 -7.25
C GLN A 39 -1.35 13.09 -7.95
N ALA A 40 -2.69 13.16 -7.98
CA ALA A 40 -3.40 14.27 -8.59
C ALA A 40 -3.08 15.61 -7.90
N HIS A 41 -3.01 15.63 -6.58
CA HIS A 41 -2.63 16.83 -5.82
C HIS A 41 -1.18 17.23 -6.04
N LEU A 42 -0.26 16.26 -6.08
CA LEU A 42 1.16 16.44 -6.35
C LEU A 42 1.38 17.13 -7.70
N GLU A 43 0.67 16.68 -8.74
CA GLU A 43 0.71 17.24 -10.09
C GLU A 43 0.03 18.62 -10.19
N SER A 44 -0.87 18.93 -9.26
CA SER A 44 -1.70 20.14 -9.30
C SER A 44 -1.20 21.28 -8.39
N THR A 45 -0.09 21.10 -7.67
CA THR A 45 0.45 22.11 -6.75
C THR A 45 1.86 22.55 -7.15
N ASP A 46 2.13 23.84 -7.03
CA ASP A 46 3.47 24.43 -7.20
C ASP A 46 4.23 24.59 -5.87
N ASN A 47 3.64 24.20 -4.74
CA ASN A 47 4.30 24.33 -3.44
C ASN A 47 5.32 23.19 -3.23
N PRO A 48 6.63 23.48 -3.17
CA PRO A 48 7.66 22.44 -3.13
C PRO A 48 7.62 21.59 -1.85
N ILE A 49 7.19 22.17 -0.72
CA ILE A 49 7.05 21.42 0.54
C ILE A 49 5.87 20.46 0.44
N ALA A 50 4.73 20.93 -0.11
CA ALA A 50 3.56 20.07 -0.31
C ALA A 50 3.88 18.91 -1.25
N GLN A 51 4.58 19.17 -2.37
CA GLN A 51 5.00 18.12 -3.30
C GLN A 51 5.87 17.06 -2.61
N HIS A 52 6.85 17.46 -1.80
CA HIS A 52 7.71 16.54 -1.08
C HIS A 52 6.91 15.63 -0.13
N ILE A 53 6.01 16.22 0.67
CA ILE A 53 5.21 15.46 1.64
C ILE A 53 4.20 14.55 0.94
N LEU A 54 3.50 15.03 -0.09
CA LEU A 54 2.55 14.22 -0.87
C LEU A 54 3.24 13.02 -1.54
N GLN A 55 4.41 13.24 -2.13
CA GLN A 55 5.19 12.15 -2.73
C GLN A 55 5.64 11.13 -1.68
N HIS A 56 6.04 11.58 -0.49
CA HIS A 56 6.44 10.70 0.61
C HIS A 56 5.27 9.82 1.06
N ILE A 57 4.14 10.42 1.44
CA ILE A 57 2.93 9.71 1.89
C ILE A 57 2.45 8.74 0.81
N MET A 58 2.34 9.20 -0.44
CA MET A 58 1.91 8.35 -1.56
C MET A 58 2.78 7.11 -1.76
N ASN A 59 4.09 7.17 -1.45
CA ASN A 59 4.93 5.97 -1.54
C ASN A 59 4.73 5.04 -0.35
N GLU A 60 4.46 5.56 0.85
CA GLU A 60 4.08 4.74 2.00
C GLU A 60 2.78 3.98 1.72
N GLU A 61 1.79 4.60 1.08
CA GLU A 61 0.54 3.89 0.73
C GLU A 61 0.76 2.73 -0.26
N LYS A 62 1.80 2.79 -1.12
CA LYS A 62 2.18 1.66 -1.98
C LYS A 62 2.75 0.50 -1.17
N ASP A 63 3.51 0.81 -0.12
CA ASP A 63 4.04 -0.19 0.80
C ASP A 63 2.89 -0.82 1.60
N HIS A 64 1.93 -0.02 2.07
CA HIS A 64 0.71 -0.54 2.74
C HIS A 64 -0.08 -1.51 1.86
N ILE A 65 -0.27 -1.22 0.56
CA ILE A 65 -0.91 -2.16 -0.36
C ILE A 65 -0.15 -3.49 -0.43
N ALA A 66 1.18 -3.44 -0.48
CA ALA A 66 2.00 -4.65 -0.55
C ALA A 66 1.86 -5.49 0.74
N GLU A 67 1.87 -4.84 1.90
CA GLU A 67 1.64 -5.50 3.20
C GLU A 67 0.24 -6.10 3.30
N PHE A 68 -0.79 -5.37 2.86
CA PHE A 68 -2.16 -5.87 2.82
C PHE A 68 -2.35 -7.03 1.84
N ALA A 69 -1.68 -7.01 0.68
CA ALA A 69 -1.72 -8.12 -0.26
C ALA A 69 -1.15 -9.40 0.35
N GLU A 70 -0.03 -9.31 1.06
CA GLU A 70 0.56 -10.47 1.75
C GLU A 70 -0.36 -10.98 2.88
N LEU A 71 -0.93 -10.08 3.68
CA LEU A 71 -1.92 -10.45 4.70
C LEU A 71 -3.15 -11.12 4.09
N LEU A 72 -3.63 -10.63 2.95
CA LEU A 72 -4.77 -11.21 2.25
C LEU A 72 -4.49 -12.64 1.80
N TYR A 73 -3.30 -12.93 1.25
CA TYR A 73 -2.90 -14.28 0.86
C TYR A 73 -2.77 -15.23 2.06
N HIS A 74 -2.36 -14.71 3.21
CA HIS A 74 -2.35 -15.48 4.45
C HIS A 74 -3.78 -15.84 4.90
N LEU A 75 -4.73 -14.90 4.83
CA LEU A 75 -6.11 -15.08 5.28
C LEU A 75 -6.99 -15.86 4.29
N ASP A 76 -6.68 -15.79 2.98
CA ASP A 76 -7.43 -16.43 1.90
C ASP A 76 -6.50 -17.22 0.95
N PRO A 77 -6.11 -18.45 1.31
CA PRO A 77 -5.19 -19.27 0.51
C PRO A 77 -5.73 -19.66 -0.88
N VAL A 78 -7.04 -19.57 -1.09
CA VAL A 78 -7.65 -19.84 -2.41
C VAL A 78 -7.36 -18.68 -3.35
N GLU A 79 -7.52 -17.44 -2.87
CA GLU A 79 -7.14 -16.25 -3.65
C GLU A 79 -5.64 -16.21 -3.93
N ALA A 80 -4.80 -16.67 -3.00
CA ALA A 80 -3.36 -16.80 -3.22
C ALA A 80 -3.03 -17.73 -4.42
N GLN A 81 -3.81 -18.80 -4.64
CA GLN A 81 -3.63 -19.67 -5.81
C GLN A 81 -4.00 -18.96 -7.13
N SER A 82 -5.02 -18.10 -7.10
CA SER A 82 -5.42 -17.31 -8.28
C SER A 82 -4.31 -16.38 -8.76
N VAL A 83 -3.43 -15.90 -7.88
CA VAL A 83 -2.28 -15.05 -8.25
C VAL A 83 -1.24 -15.82 -9.06
N VAL A 84 -1.04 -17.10 -8.75
CA VAL A 84 -0.13 -17.96 -9.53
C VAL A 84 -0.67 -18.12 -10.95
N HIS A 85 -1.96 -18.43 -11.08
CA HIS A 85 -2.62 -18.52 -12.38
C HIS A 85 -2.64 -17.18 -13.12
N ALA A 86 -2.83 -16.06 -12.42
CA ALA A 86 -2.78 -14.73 -13.03
C ALA A 86 -1.42 -14.43 -13.69
N LYS A 87 -0.31 -14.94 -13.14
CA LYS A 87 1.02 -14.80 -13.77
C LYS A 87 1.14 -15.61 -15.05
N GLU A 88 0.56 -16.81 -15.09
CA GLU A 88 0.53 -17.67 -16.29
C GLU A 88 -0.29 -17.00 -17.39
N GLU A 89 -1.52 -16.60 -17.09
CA GLU A 89 -2.42 -15.89 -18.01
C GLU A 89 -1.80 -14.59 -18.55
N PHE A 90 -1.10 -13.82 -17.70
CA PHE A 90 -0.41 -12.62 -18.14
C PHE A 90 0.76 -12.93 -19.08
N ALA A 91 1.51 -14.02 -18.84
CA ALA A 91 2.60 -14.43 -19.71
C ALA A 91 2.10 -14.90 -21.08
N GLU A 92 0.95 -15.58 -21.14
CA GLU A 92 0.29 -15.96 -22.39
C GLU A 92 -0.18 -14.71 -23.16
N ALA A 93 -0.86 -13.76 -22.50
CA ALA A 93 -1.29 -12.51 -23.12
C ALA A 93 -0.12 -11.68 -23.71
N MET A 94 1.04 -11.68 -23.04
CA MET A 94 2.25 -11.03 -23.53
C MET A 94 2.80 -11.69 -24.82
N GLN A 95 2.73 -13.02 -24.93
CA GLN A 95 3.14 -13.75 -26.13
C GLN A 95 2.20 -13.46 -27.30
N GLU A 96 0.89 -13.44 -27.06
CA GLU A 96 -0.12 -13.19 -28.09
C GLU A 96 -0.03 -11.77 -28.66
N THR A 97 0.20 -10.78 -27.80
CA THR A 97 0.25 -9.36 -28.20
C THR A 97 1.60 -8.94 -28.79
N GLY A 98 2.65 -9.75 -28.62
CA GLY A 98 4.01 -9.44 -29.07
C GLY A 98 4.64 -8.25 -28.34
N VAL A 99 4.06 -7.82 -27.21
CA VAL A 99 4.66 -6.79 -26.37
C VAL A 99 5.89 -7.39 -25.69
N PRO A 100 7.09 -6.80 -25.84
CA PRO A 100 8.28 -7.35 -25.19
C PRO A 100 8.12 -7.31 -23.67
N ALA A 101 8.57 -8.36 -22.99
CA ALA A 101 8.68 -8.36 -21.54
C ALA A 101 9.44 -7.12 -21.08
N ARG A 102 8.95 -6.46 -20.01
CA ARG A 102 9.58 -5.26 -19.45
C ARG A 102 11.05 -5.59 -19.16
N PRO A 103 12.02 -4.78 -19.63
CA PRO A 103 13.43 -5.05 -19.38
C PRO A 103 13.68 -5.09 -17.86
N ALA A 104 14.47 -6.07 -17.40
CA ALA A 104 14.81 -6.29 -16.00
C ALA A 104 15.53 -5.10 -15.32
N SER A 105 15.85 -4.04 -16.08
CA SER A 105 16.51 -2.82 -15.63
C SER A 105 15.52 -1.71 -15.28
N MET A 106 14.51 -2.01 -14.47
CA MET A 106 13.97 -0.99 -13.57
C MET A 106 14.99 -0.87 -12.43
N PRO A 107 15.35 0.34 -11.96
CA PRO A 107 16.00 0.42 -10.66
C PRO A 107 15.10 -0.33 -9.67
N GLU A 108 15.69 -1.17 -8.81
CA GLU A 108 14.98 -1.67 -7.63
C GLU A 108 14.24 -0.48 -7.03
N ALA A 109 12.93 -0.60 -6.82
CA ALA A 109 12.17 0.45 -6.18
C ALA A 109 12.92 0.78 -4.89
N SER A 110 13.59 1.94 -4.85
CA SER A 110 14.32 2.33 -3.66
C SER A 110 13.24 2.60 -2.64
N GLY A 111 12.96 1.60 -1.80
CA GLY A 111 12.30 1.83 -0.53
C GLY A 111 13.05 2.99 0.10
N SER A 112 12.34 4.11 0.25
CA SER A 112 12.88 5.27 0.92
C SER A 112 13.17 4.83 2.35
N ALA A 113 14.39 4.38 2.61
CA ALA A 113 14.89 4.23 3.97
C ALA A 113 14.82 5.63 4.58
N ALA A 114 13.74 5.90 5.31
CA ALA A 114 13.65 7.08 6.14
C ALA A 114 14.90 7.08 7.04
N PRO A 115 15.69 8.16 7.08
CA PRO A 115 16.76 8.23 8.05
C PRO A 115 16.10 8.26 9.42
N ALA A 116 16.40 7.26 10.24
CA ALA A 116 16.05 7.25 11.66
C ALA A 116 16.66 8.48 12.31
N LEU A 117 15.87 9.55 12.47
CA LEU A 117 16.21 10.69 13.29
C LEU A 117 16.15 10.24 14.75
N THR A 118 17.25 9.68 15.25
CA THR A 118 17.40 9.45 16.69
C THR A 118 17.74 10.77 17.36
N VAL A 119 16.83 11.25 18.19
CA VAL A 119 17.03 12.41 19.07
C VAL A 119 18.00 11.98 20.17
N GLY A 120 19.31 12.06 19.91
CA GLY A 120 20.29 11.59 20.90
C GLY A 120 21.74 12.03 20.68
N SER A 121 22.05 12.89 19.72
CA SER A 121 23.44 13.26 19.45
C SER A 121 23.60 14.75 19.20
N LEU A 122 23.18 15.57 20.16
CA LEU A 122 23.59 16.96 20.30
C LEU A 122 23.64 17.29 21.79
N ASN A 123 24.85 17.22 22.37
CA ASN A 123 25.39 18.16 23.37
C ASN A 123 26.68 17.58 24.00
N GLU A 124 27.82 17.81 23.36
CA GLU A 124 29.08 18.08 24.06
C GLU A 124 29.87 19.10 23.22
N ALA A 125 29.82 20.36 23.66
CA ALA A 125 30.79 21.43 23.40
C ALA A 125 30.65 22.49 24.49
#